data_AF-A0AAN5I851-F1
#
_entry.id   AF-A0AAN5I851-F1
#
_cell.length_a   1.000
_cell.length_b   1.000
_cell.length_c   1.000
_cell.angle_alpha   90.00
_cell.angle_beta   90.00
_cell.angle_gamma   90.00
#
_symmetry.space_group_name_H-M   'P 1'
#
loop_
_entity.id
_entity.type
_entity.pdbx_description
1 polymer ?
#
loop_
_entity_poly.entity_id
_entity_poly.type
_entity_poly.pdbx_seq_one_letter_code
_entity_poly.pdbx_strand_id
1 'polypeptide(L)'
;FQNISNEFKRFSAKGQVPFIELNGLEIADSNIIIEELKEKFGKVEMEPADPVDQATARAYGSLVEDHLSWTLVGLRSKFGSDFILSDDGFGRHYGSPAMKYMIQFFGRFMINRQLYNKAQAQGMGKHSPEELHAMAKRDLQAISLFLGKKPYFGGD
;
A
#
# COMPACT_ATOMS: atom_id res chain seq x y z
N PHE A 1 -25.86 -1.18 -2.92
CA PHE A 1 -24.86 -0.90 -1.88
C PHE A 1 -24.57 0.59 -1.88
N GLN A 2 -24.45 1.21 -0.70
CA GLN A 2 -24.04 2.61 -0.60
C GLN A 2 -22.58 2.63 -0.19
N ASN A 3 -21.70 3.16 -1.04
CA ASN A 3 -20.32 3.41 -0.64
C ASN A 3 -20.31 4.66 0.25
N ILE A 4 -19.96 4.49 1.52
CA ILE A 4 -19.82 5.59 2.48
C ILE A 4 -18.34 5.86 2.62
N SER A 5 -17.90 7.04 2.16
CA SER A 5 -16.50 7.46 2.30
C SER A 5 -16.12 7.55 3.77
N ASN A 6 -15.03 6.86 4.13
CA ASN A 6 -14.42 6.98 5.46
C ASN A 6 -13.62 8.29 5.63
N GLU A 7 -13.26 8.98 4.53
CA GLU A 7 -12.37 10.16 4.53
C GLU A 7 -11.08 9.98 5.38
N PHE A 8 -10.62 8.74 5.55
CA PHE A 8 -9.53 8.34 6.45
C PHE A 8 -9.71 8.77 7.92
N LYS A 9 -10.95 8.92 8.39
CA LYS A 9 -11.29 9.31 9.77
C LYS A 9 -11.41 8.12 10.71
N ARG A 10 -11.71 6.92 10.19
CA ARG A 10 -11.81 5.68 10.97
C ARG A 10 -10.77 4.66 10.51
N PHE A 11 -10.43 3.77 11.41
CA PHE A 11 -9.59 2.61 11.16
C PHE A 11 -10.36 1.38 11.63
N SER A 12 -10.00 0.21 11.11
CA SER A 12 -10.52 -1.05 11.64
C SER A 12 -10.16 -1.23 13.11
N ALA A 13 -10.74 -2.23 13.75
CA ALA A 13 -10.34 -2.72 15.06
C ALA A 13 -8.83 -3.08 15.12
N LYS A 14 -8.21 -3.40 13.98
CA LYS A 14 -6.76 -3.64 13.85
C LYS A 14 -5.93 -2.36 13.67
N GLY A 15 -6.56 -1.19 13.62
CA GLY A 15 -5.89 0.10 13.36
C GLY A 15 -5.40 0.26 11.92
N GLN A 16 -6.00 -0.46 10.96
CA GLN A 16 -5.56 -0.49 9.56
C GLN A 16 -6.62 0.06 8.61
N VAL A 17 -6.15 0.53 7.45
CA VAL A 17 -6.94 0.80 6.25
C VAL A 17 -6.25 0.10 5.06
N PRO A 18 -6.99 -0.41 4.06
CA PRO A 18 -8.45 -0.41 3.97
C PRO A 18 -9.13 -1.42 4.90
N PHE A 19 -10.42 -1.20 5.17
CA PHE A 19 -11.35 -2.13 5.81
C PHE A 19 -12.75 -1.92 5.26
N ILE A 20 -13.62 -2.94 5.37
CA ILE A 20 -15.03 -2.89 4.98
C ILE A 20 -15.91 -3.38 6.13
N GLU A 21 -17.19 -2.98 6.11
CA GLU A 21 -18.23 -3.62 6.90
C GLU A 21 -19.19 -4.34 5.95
N LEU A 22 -19.35 -5.64 6.15
CA LEU A 22 -20.11 -6.51 5.26
C LEU A 22 -21.15 -7.28 6.08
N ASN A 23 -22.42 -6.84 6.02
CA ASN A 23 -23.53 -7.35 6.84
C ASN A 23 -23.26 -7.29 8.35
N GLY A 24 -22.67 -6.18 8.83
CA GLY A 24 -22.33 -6.00 10.24
C GLY A 24 -21.03 -6.66 10.70
N LEU A 25 -20.33 -7.38 9.81
CA LEU A 25 -18.99 -7.91 10.08
C LEU A 25 -17.92 -6.96 9.54
N GLU A 26 -17.00 -6.51 10.40
CA GLU A 26 -15.83 -5.74 9.99
C GLU A 26 -14.73 -6.66 9.47
N ILE A 27 -14.21 -6.37 8.27
CA ILE A 27 -13.12 -7.12 7.63
C ILE A 27 -12.02 -6.12 7.27
N ALA A 28 -10.80 -6.37 7.74
CA ALA A 28 -9.63 -5.53 7.53
C ALA A 28 -8.51 -6.31 6.84
N ASP A 29 -7.58 -5.59 6.20
CA ASP A 29 -6.53 -6.08 5.29
C ASP A 29 -7.04 -6.23 3.85
N SER A 30 -6.37 -5.62 2.87
CA SER A 30 -6.84 -5.61 1.48
C SER A 30 -6.91 -7.01 0.87
N ASN A 31 -5.97 -7.89 1.19
CA ASN A 31 -5.94 -9.24 0.62
C ASN A 31 -7.06 -10.08 1.23
N ILE A 32 -7.26 -9.98 2.56
CA ILE A 32 -8.39 -10.66 3.22
C ILE A 32 -9.73 -10.15 2.70
N ILE A 33 -9.87 -8.83 2.52
CA ILE A 33 -11.09 -8.22 1.97
C ILE A 33 -11.38 -8.76 0.56
N ILE A 34 -10.37 -8.84 -0.30
CA ILE A 34 -10.53 -9.35 -1.67
C ILE A 34 -10.98 -10.82 -1.65
N GLU A 35 -10.35 -11.68 -0.85
CA GLU A 35 -10.72 -13.10 -0.75
C GLU A 35 -12.15 -13.30 -0.22
N GLU A 36 -12.53 -12.60 0.85
CA GLU A 36 -13.89 -12.68 1.42
C GLU A 36 -14.96 -12.23 0.42
N LEU A 37 -14.69 -11.16 -0.34
CA LEU A 37 -15.61 -10.69 -1.38
C LEU A 37 -15.69 -11.68 -2.56
N LYS A 38 -14.56 -12.29 -2.95
CA LYS A 38 -14.50 -13.32 -3.99
C LYS A 38 -15.39 -14.50 -3.66
N GLU A 39 -15.23 -15.06 -2.47
CA GLU A 39 -16.00 -16.21 -2.02
C GLU A 39 -17.49 -15.86 -1.89
N LYS A 40 -17.80 -14.75 -1.22
CA LYS A 40 -19.20 -14.38 -0.92
C LYS A 40 -20.02 -14.06 -2.16
N PHE A 41 -19.41 -13.49 -3.19
CA PHE A 41 -20.10 -13.10 -4.43
C PHE A 41 -19.84 -14.05 -5.61
N GLY A 42 -19.25 -15.22 -5.37
CA GLY A 42 -19.00 -16.22 -6.41
C GLY A 42 -18.08 -15.72 -7.52
N LYS A 43 -17.08 -14.89 -7.19
CA LYS A 43 -16.08 -14.33 -8.12
C LYS A 43 -14.74 -15.06 -8.05
N VAL A 44 -14.78 -16.36 -7.79
CA VAL A 44 -13.58 -17.21 -7.69
C VAL A 44 -12.84 -17.30 -9.03
N GLU A 45 -13.53 -17.09 -10.15
CA GLU A 45 -12.98 -17.10 -11.52
C GLU A 45 -12.08 -15.91 -11.86
N MET A 46 -11.81 -14.99 -10.93
CA MET A 46 -10.87 -13.87 -11.16
C MET A 46 -9.40 -14.32 -11.11
N GLU A 47 -9.11 -15.50 -10.57
CA GLU A 47 -7.77 -16.06 -10.56
C GLU A 47 -7.43 -16.74 -11.90
N PRO A 48 -6.16 -16.75 -12.31
CA PRO A 48 -5.72 -17.55 -13.45
C PRO A 48 -6.15 -19.02 -13.32
N ALA A 49 -6.59 -19.64 -14.41
CA ALA A 49 -7.00 -21.04 -14.39
C ALA A 49 -5.82 -22.01 -14.21
N ASP A 50 -4.62 -21.65 -14.71
CA ASP A 50 -3.41 -22.45 -14.59
C ASP A 50 -2.78 -22.28 -13.19
N PRO A 51 -2.58 -23.37 -12.42
CA PRO A 51 -1.89 -23.32 -11.13
C PRO A 51 -0.48 -22.71 -11.18
N VAL A 52 0.23 -22.83 -12.31
CA VAL A 52 1.55 -22.21 -12.50
C VAL A 52 1.43 -20.68 -12.59
N ASP A 53 0.40 -20.19 -13.27
CA ASP A 53 0.12 -18.76 -13.35
C ASP A 53 -0.34 -18.20 -12.01
N GLN A 54 -1.14 -18.95 -11.24
CA GLN A 54 -1.49 -18.59 -9.86
C GLN A 54 -0.25 -18.47 -8.97
N ALA A 55 0.65 -19.46 -9.00
CA ALA A 55 1.88 -19.44 -8.23
C ALA A 55 2.78 -18.26 -8.64
N THR A 56 2.83 -17.96 -9.94
CA THR A 56 3.59 -16.83 -10.48
C THR A 56 2.99 -15.48 -10.03
N ALA A 57 1.66 -15.32 -10.11
CA ALA A 57 0.97 -14.14 -9.61
C ALA A 57 1.23 -13.93 -8.12
N ARG A 58 1.19 -14.99 -7.31
CA ARG A 58 1.53 -14.94 -5.88
C ARG A 58 2.96 -14.46 -5.63
N ALA A 59 3.92 -14.93 -6.43
CA ALA A 59 5.33 -14.54 -6.31
C ALA A 59 5.54 -13.05 -6.63
N TYR A 60 4.97 -12.56 -7.72
CA TYR A 60 5.03 -11.13 -8.08
C TYR A 60 4.23 -10.26 -7.10
N GLY A 61 3.10 -10.73 -6.59
CA GLY A 61 2.36 -10.08 -5.50
C GLY A 61 3.25 -9.85 -4.28
N SER A 62 3.98 -10.88 -3.81
CA SER A 62 4.94 -10.72 -2.71
C SER A 62 6.11 -9.82 -3.07
N LEU A 63 6.61 -9.82 -4.31
CA LEU A 63 7.64 -8.86 -4.72
C LEU A 63 7.16 -7.41 -4.54
N VAL A 64 5.91 -7.14 -4.92
CA VAL A 64 5.31 -5.81 -4.79
C VAL A 64 5.04 -5.45 -3.32
N GLU A 65 4.43 -6.35 -2.57
CA GLU A 65 4.00 -6.12 -1.19
C GLU A 65 5.17 -6.11 -0.20
N ASP A 66 6.08 -7.06 -0.30
CA ASP A 66 7.10 -7.32 0.73
C ASP A 66 8.46 -6.69 0.40
N HIS A 67 8.75 -6.39 -0.86
CA HIS A 67 10.03 -5.77 -1.25
C HIS A 67 9.85 -4.35 -1.80
N LEU A 68 9.07 -4.17 -2.87
CA LEU A 68 8.91 -2.85 -3.51
C LEU A 68 8.21 -1.85 -2.58
N SER A 69 7.11 -2.24 -1.93
CA SER A 69 6.38 -1.35 -1.02
C SER A 69 7.23 -0.92 0.17
N TRP A 70 8.03 -1.82 0.74
CA TRP A 70 8.95 -1.48 1.83
C TRP A 70 10.14 -0.63 1.36
N THR A 71 10.63 -0.83 0.13
CA THR A 71 11.61 0.05 -0.49
C THR A 71 11.07 1.48 -0.58
N LEU A 72 9.80 1.63 -0.99
CA LEU A 72 9.13 2.94 -1.01
C LEU A 72 8.94 3.53 0.40
N VAL A 73 8.66 2.71 1.42
CA VAL A 73 8.63 3.17 2.82
C VAL A 73 10.01 3.66 3.25
N GLY A 74 11.07 2.96 2.88
CA GLY A 74 12.46 3.39 3.07
C GLY A 74 12.73 4.77 2.47
N LEU A 75 12.38 4.98 1.20
CA LEU A 75 12.51 6.28 0.53
C LEU A 75 11.66 7.37 1.20
N ARG A 76 10.40 7.05 1.53
CA ARG A 76 9.48 7.98 2.21
C ARG A 76 9.94 8.34 3.62
N SER A 77 10.65 7.47 4.32
CA SER A 77 11.23 7.81 5.62
C SER A 77 12.32 8.88 5.55
N LYS A 78 12.97 9.02 4.38
CA LYS A 78 14.04 9.98 4.14
C LYS A 78 13.52 11.29 3.53
N PHE A 79 12.53 11.22 2.63
CA PHE A 79 12.08 12.37 1.83
C PHE A 79 10.56 12.57 1.78
N GLY A 80 9.77 11.69 2.41
CA GLY A 80 8.34 11.55 2.14
C GLY A 80 7.39 12.38 2.99
N SER A 81 7.84 13.03 4.08
CA SER A 81 6.92 13.78 4.95
C SER A 81 6.15 14.86 4.23
N ASP A 82 6.80 15.54 3.30
CA ASP A 82 6.26 16.76 2.70
C ASP A 82 5.14 16.38 1.73
N PHE A 83 5.36 15.31 0.95
CA PHE A 83 4.32 14.70 0.14
C PHE A 83 3.15 14.19 0.99
N ILE A 84 3.41 13.42 2.06
CA ILE A 84 2.36 12.84 2.91
C ILE A 84 1.47 13.93 3.55
N LEU A 85 2.06 15.06 3.93
CA LEU A 85 1.37 16.16 4.59
C LEU A 85 0.76 17.19 3.61
N SER A 86 1.05 17.06 2.31
CA SER A 86 0.48 17.88 1.24
C SER A 86 -0.95 17.45 0.88
N ASP A 87 -1.67 18.30 0.13
CA ASP A 87 -3.00 17.96 -0.37
C ASP A 87 -3.02 16.79 -1.35
N ASP A 88 -1.91 16.56 -2.06
CA ASP A 88 -1.73 15.40 -2.93
C ASP A 88 -1.56 14.09 -2.14
N GLY A 89 -1.23 14.21 -0.84
CA GLY A 89 -1.16 13.11 0.11
C GLY A 89 -2.36 13.06 1.05
N PHE A 90 -2.08 12.91 2.35
CA PHE A 90 -3.09 12.87 3.41
C PHE A 90 -3.49 14.26 3.93
N GLY A 91 -2.80 15.31 3.49
CA GLY A 91 -3.04 16.70 3.90
C GLY A 91 -4.49 17.16 3.73
N ARG A 92 -5.13 16.72 2.64
CA ARG A 92 -6.52 17.06 2.31
C ARG A 92 -7.55 16.53 3.31
N HIS A 93 -7.20 15.53 4.11
CA HIS A 93 -8.08 14.92 5.11
C HIS A 93 -7.95 15.59 6.50
N TYR A 94 -7.02 16.53 6.68
CA TYR A 94 -6.81 17.24 7.93
C TYR A 94 -7.76 18.44 8.08
N GLY A 95 -8.91 18.22 8.71
CA GLY A 95 -9.77 19.23 9.36
C GLY A 95 -9.83 20.63 8.72
N SER A 96 -9.74 21.67 9.54
CA SER A 96 -9.78 23.07 9.09
C SER A 96 -8.41 23.53 8.54
N PRO A 97 -8.35 24.61 7.73
CA PRO A 97 -7.08 25.14 7.23
C PRO A 97 -6.05 25.43 8.34
N ALA A 98 -6.49 25.98 9.48
CA ALA A 98 -5.62 26.22 10.63
C ALA A 98 -5.06 24.92 11.25
N MET A 99 -5.91 23.89 11.38
CA MET A 99 -5.49 22.57 11.86
C MET A 99 -4.48 21.93 10.92
N LYS A 100 -4.70 22.07 9.61
CA LYS A 100 -3.77 21.60 8.57
C LYS A 100 -2.40 22.25 8.70
N TYR A 101 -2.31 23.58 8.84
CA TYR A 101 -1.03 24.26 9.05
C TYR A 101 -0.31 23.77 10.31
N MET A 102 -1.04 23.59 11.42
CA MET A 102 -0.44 23.05 12.66
C MET A 102 0.06 21.61 12.46
N ILE A 103 -0.71 20.75 11.81
CA ILE A 103 -0.32 19.35 11.54
C ILE A 103 0.86 19.30 10.56
N GLN A 104 0.92 20.17 9.56
CA GLN A 104 2.07 20.24 8.66
C GLN A 104 3.34 20.63 9.41
N PHE A 105 3.25 21.60 10.32
CA PHE A 105 4.40 22.09 11.08
C PHE A 105 4.87 21.07 12.13
N PHE A 106 3.98 20.57 12.98
CA PHE A 106 4.34 19.65 14.08
C PHE A 106 4.34 18.17 13.67
N GLY A 107 3.43 17.78 12.78
CA GLY A 107 3.27 16.40 12.32
C GLY A 107 4.41 15.92 11.43
N ARG A 108 5.17 16.82 10.80
CA ARG A 108 6.36 16.48 9.99
C ARG A 108 7.37 15.68 10.80
N PHE A 109 7.71 16.14 12.00
CA PHE A 109 8.66 15.44 12.86
C PHE A 109 8.12 14.07 13.29
N MET A 110 6.83 14.00 13.66
CA MET A 110 6.20 12.74 14.09
C MET A 110 6.13 11.71 12.98
N ILE A 111 5.69 12.09 11.77
CA ILE A 111 5.56 11.19 10.62
C ILE A 111 6.94 10.70 10.17
N ASN A 112 7.93 11.59 10.07
CA ASN A 112 9.29 11.18 9.72
C ASN A 112 9.86 10.18 10.73
N ARG A 113 9.70 10.45 12.04
CA ARG A 113 10.15 9.52 13.08
C ARG A 113 9.44 8.17 12.99
N GLN A 114 8.13 8.16 12.74
CA GLN A 114 7.37 6.92 12.59
C GLN A 114 7.81 6.11 11.37
N LEU A 115 7.93 6.75 10.20
CA LEU A 115 8.37 6.08 8.97
C LEU A 115 9.81 5.58 9.09
N TYR A 116 10.69 6.39 9.69
CA TYR A 116 12.06 6.00 9.99
C TYR A 116 12.11 4.75 10.86
N ASN A 117 11.40 4.73 11.98
CA ASN A 117 11.38 3.56 12.87
C ASN A 117 10.82 2.31 12.18
N LYS A 118 9.76 2.44 11.37
CA LYS A 118 9.20 1.33 10.59
C LYS A 118 10.19 0.80 9.55
N ALA A 119 10.81 1.70 8.78
CA ALA A 119 11.80 1.33 7.77
C ALA A 119 13.03 0.67 8.41
N GLN A 120 13.49 1.17 9.57
CA GLN A 120 14.60 0.59 10.31
C GLN A 120 14.28 -0.80 10.85
N ALA A 121 13.07 -0.99 11.39
CA ALA A 121 12.64 -2.27 11.94
C ALA A 121 12.53 -3.36 10.85
N GLN A 122 12.01 -3.00 9.67
CA GLN A 122 11.92 -3.94 8.54
C GLN A 122 13.28 -4.17 7.86
N GLY A 123 14.15 -3.15 7.83
CA GLY A 123 15.51 -3.23 7.29
C GLY A 123 15.79 -2.19 6.19
N MET A 124 14.77 -1.76 5.44
CA MET A 124 14.92 -0.81 4.34
C MET A 124 15.50 0.56 4.75
N GLY A 125 15.32 0.95 6.02
CA GLY A 125 15.88 2.21 6.52
C GLY A 125 17.42 2.23 6.54
N LYS A 126 18.06 1.05 6.60
CA LYS A 126 19.53 0.89 6.68
C LYS A 126 20.24 1.21 5.37
N HIS A 127 19.50 1.22 4.26
CA HIS A 127 20.03 1.47 2.93
C HIS A 127 20.13 2.96 2.62
N SER A 128 21.06 3.32 1.73
CA SER A 128 21.13 4.67 1.18
C SER A 128 19.96 4.95 0.22
N PRO A 129 19.63 6.22 -0.05
CA PRO A 129 18.69 6.57 -1.12
C PRO A 129 19.00 5.90 -2.46
N GLU A 130 20.27 5.89 -2.85
CA GLU A 130 20.74 5.35 -4.12
C GLU A 130 20.55 3.83 -4.19
N GLU A 131 20.85 3.12 -3.09
CA GLU A 131 20.60 1.69 -2.96
C GLU A 131 19.11 1.37 -3.07
N LEU A 132 18.24 2.13 -2.38
CA LEU A 132 16.79 1.98 -2.45
C LEU A 132 16.25 2.25 -3.86
N HIS A 133 16.75 3.29 -4.54
CA HIS A 133 16.39 3.54 -5.93
C HIS A 133 16.82 2.40 -6.85
N ALA A 134 18.01 1.83 -6.65
CA ALA A 134 18.48 0.68 -7.41
C ALA A 134 17.65 -0.59 -7.13
N MET A 135 17.18 -0.80 -5.90
CA MET A 135 16.25 -1.87 -5.54
C MET A 135 14.90 -1.70 -6.26
N ALA A 136 14.27 -0.54 -6.09
CA ALA A 136 12.98 -0.24 -6.73
C ALA A 136 13.06 -0.38 -8.26
N LYS A 137 14.16 0.08 -8.86
CA LYS A 137 14.39 -0.06 -10.31
C LYS A 137 14.46 -1.53 -10.73
N ARG A 138 15.16 -2.38 -9.98
CA ARG A 138 15.26 -3.82 -10.27
C ARG A 138 13.90 -4.51 -10.18
N ASP A 139 13.11 -4.20 -9.14
CA ASP A 139 11.77 -4.77 -8.98
C ASP A 139 10.85 -4.36 -10.13
N LEU A 140 10.81 -3.06 -10.45
CA LEU A 140 10.01 -2.53 -11.55
C LEU A 140 10.44 -3.10 -12.90
N GLN A 141 11.75 -3.32 -13.10
CA GLN A 141 12.26 -3.99 -14.30
C GLN A 141 11.81 -5.44 -14.38
N ALA A 142 11.86 -6.20 -13.28
CA ALA A 142 11.38 -7.59 -13.26
C ALA A 142 9.88 -7.66 -13.57
N ILE A 143 9.08 -6.81 -12.94
CA ILE A 143 7.64 -6.64 -13.19
C ILE A 143 7.38 -6.30 -14.67
N SER A 144 8.12 -5.32 -15.21
CA SER A 144 7.96 -4.87 -16.61
C SER A 144 8.36 -5.95 -17.62
N LEU A 145 9.45 -6.67 -17.39
CA LEU A 145 9.90 -7.76 -18.26
C LEU A 145 8.91 -8.93 -18.24
N PHE A 146 8.36 -9.26 -17.07
CA PHE A 146 7.37 -10.31 -16.94
C PHE A 146 6.04 -9.98 -17.63
N LEU A 147 5.58 -8.73 -17.49
CA LEU A 147 4.42 -8.22 -18.24
C LEU A 147 4.69 -8.31 -19.75
N GLY A 148 5.85 -7.84 -20.19
CA GLY A 148 6.26 -7.86 -21.60
C GLY A 148 5.22 -7.18 -22.49
N LYS A 149 4.60 -7.97 -23.38
CA LYS A 149 3.52 -7.50 -24.29
C LYS A 149 2.12 -7.96 -23.84
N LYS A 150 2.02 -8.65 -22.71
CA LYS A 150 0.74 -9.13 -22.18
C LYS A 150 -0.06 -7.93 -21.66
N PRO A 151 -1.40 -7.97 -21.75
CA PRO A 151 -2.24 -6.96 -21.12
C PRO A 151 -2.25 -7.08 -19.59
N TYR A 152 -2.16 -8.31 -19.03
CA TYR A 152 -2.16 -8.57 -17.58
C TYR A 152 -1.18 -9.69 -17.16
N PHE A 153 -1.01 -9.90 -15.85
CA PHE A 153 -0.02 -10.82 -15.26
C PHE A 153 -0.41 -12.32 -15.33
N GLY A 154 -1.58 -12.66 -15.89
CA GLY A 154 -2.10 -14.04 -16.04
C GLY A 154 -2.53 -14.42 -17.46
N GLY A 155 -2.15 -13.64 -18.48
CA GLY A 155 -2.66 -13.81 -19.85
C GLY A 155 -3.58 -12.67 -20.28
N ASP A 156 -4.27 -12.85 -21.40
CA ASP A 156 -5.08 -11.86 -22.16
C ASP A 156 -5.99 -10.94 -21.32
#